data_AF-A0A453PQR8-F1
#
_entry.id   AF-A0A453PQR8-F1
#
_cell.length_a   1.000
_cell.length_b   1.000
_cell.length_c   1.000
_cell.angle_alpha   90.00
_cell.angle_beta   90.00
_cell.angle_gamma   90.00
#
_symmetry.space_group_name_H-M   'P 1'
#
loop_
_entity.id
_entity.type
_entity.pdbx_description
1 polymer ?
#
loop_
_entity_poly.entity_id
_entity_poly.type
_entity_poly.pdbx_seq_one_letter_code
_entity_poly.pdbx_strand_id
1 'polypeptide(L)' 'VTSPYGYTLHENGNVTVGQFAFTTSEAGNFLACFWIDSAEKGSGVSVNLDWKTGIATKDWDAIAKKEKIEVGL' A
#
# COMPACT_ATOMS: atom_id res chain seq x y z
N VAL A 1 1.40 -9.73 1.20
CA VAL A 1 0.59 -8.90 0.29
C VAL A 1 0.41 -9.65 -1.00
N THR A 2 -0.83 -9.77 -1.45
CA THR A 2 -1.21 -10.52 -2.65
C THR A 2 -1.97 -9.61 -3.61
N SER A 3 -1.67 -9.71 -4.90
CA SER A 3 -2.33 -8.96 -5.96
C SER A 3 -3.74 -9.50 -6.25
N PRO A 4 -4.58 -8.75 -6.99
CA PRO A 4 -5.91 -9.21 -7.39
C PRO A 4 -5.89 -10.53 -8.17
N TYR A 5 -4.78 -10.85 -8.83
CA TYR A 5 -4.57 -12.06 -9.62
C TYR A 5 -3.92 -13.20 -8.84
N GLY A 6 -3.66 -13.01 -7.54
CA GLY A 6 -3.08 -14.05 -6.68
C GLY A 6 -1.55 -14.04 -6.61
N TYR A 7 -0.86 -13.05 -7.18
CA TYR A 7 0.60 -12.96 -7.09
C TYR A 7 1.04 -12.41 -5.73
N THR A 8 2.01 -13.06 -5.10
CA THR A 8 2.63 -12.55 -3.87
C THR A 8 3.54 -11.38 -4.20
N LEU A 9 3.18 -10.19 -3.73
CA LEU A 9 3.96 -8.96 -3.89
C LEU A 9 4.92 -8.73 -2.71
N HIS A 10 4.57 -9.24 -1.53
CA HIS A 10 5.40 -9.16 -0.34
C HIS A 10 5.08 -10.31 0.61
N GLU A 11 6.10 -10.92 1.19
CA GLU A 11 5.97 -11.95 2.22
C GLU A 11 7.16 -11.83 3.16
N ASN A 12 6.90 -11.91 4.46
CA ASN A 12 7.95 -11.91 5.47
C ASN A 12 7.48 -12.68 6.71
N GLY A 13 8.37 -13.48 7.29
CA GLY A 13 8.07 -14.36 8.42
C GLY A 13 8.93 -14.03 9.65
N ASN A 14 8.44 -14.40 10.84
CA ASN A 14 9.13 -14.19 12.13
C ASN A 14 9.53 -12.72 12.37
N VAL A 15 8.61 -11.79 12.12
CA VAL A 15 8.83 -10.34 12.27
C VAL A 15 7.97 -9.80 13.41
N THR A 16 8.57 -8.97 14.27
CA THR A 16 7.87 -8.24 15.33
C THR A 16 7.58 -6.78 14.96
N VAL A 17 8.48 -6.16 14.18
CA VAL A 17 8.36 -4.79 13.67
C VAL A 17 8.96 -4.73 12.28
N GLY A 18 8.30 -4.02 11.35
CA GLY A 18 8.82 -3.84 10.01
C GLY A 18 8.05 -2.81 9.20
N GLN A 19 8.60 -2.47 8.04
CA GLN A 19 7.99 -1.60 7.05
C GLN A 19 8.14 -2.25 5.68
N PHE A 20 7.14 -2.07 4.83
CA PHE A 20 7.18 -2.53 3.44
C PHE A 20 6.46 -1.53 2.54
N ALA A 21 6.83 -1.54 1.26
CA ALA A 21 6.19 -0.75 0.23
C ALA A 21 6.12 -1.58 -1.06
N PHE A 22 5.07 -1.36 -1.83
CA PHE A 22 4.89 -1.95 -3.16
C PHE A 22 4.09 -0.97 -4.02
N THR A 23 4.26 -1.07 -5.33
CA THR A 23 3.47 -0.32 -6.31
C THR A 23 2.47 -1.25 -6.97
N THR A 24 1.28 -0.75 -7.27
CA THR A 24 0.23 -1.51 -7.96
C THR A 24 0.22 -1.14 -9.44
N SER A 25 0.38 -2.12 -10.33
CA SER A 25 0.21 -1.94 -11.78
C SER A 25 -1.21 -2.26 -12.24
N GLU A 26 -1.93 -3.06 -11.47
CA GLU A 26 -3.24 -3.58 -11.83
C GLU A 26 -4.35 -2.95 -10.98
N ALA A 27 -5.53 -2.77 -11.59
CA ALA A 27 -6.72 -2.39 -10.86
C ALA A 27 -7.31 -3.61 -10.13
N GLY A 28 -7.75 -3.41 -8.88
CA GLY A 28 -8.44 -4.43 -8.10
C GLY A 28 -8.05 -4.42 -6.63
N ASN A 29 -8.43 -5.50 -5.94
CA ASN A 29 -8.21 -5.65 -4.50
C ASN A 29 -6.85 -6.30 -4.21
N PHE A 30 -6.04 -5.61 -3.41
CA PHE A 30 -4.80 -6.14 -2.88
C PHE A 30 -5.03 -6.56 -1.42
N LEU A 31 -4.54 -7.73 -1.03
CA LEU A 31 -4.75 -8.29 0.31
C LEU A 31 -3.44 -8.30 1.11
N ALA A 32 -3.43 -7.70 2.29
CA ALA A 32 -2.36 -7.83 3.27
C ALA A 32 -2.82 -8.75 4.41
N CYS A 33 -2.16 -9.89 4.58
CA CYS A 33 -2.45 -10.85 5.64
C CYS A 33 -1.38 -10.77 6.73
N PHE A 34 -1.84 -10.76 7.99
CA PHE A 34 -1.00 -10.92 9.19
C PHE A 34 -1.47 -12.17 9.92
N TRP A 35 -0.55 -13.08 10.23
CA TRP A 35 -0.88 -14.31 10.94
C TRP A 35 0.17 -14.63 11.99
N ILE A 36 -0.24 -15.42 12.98
CA ILE A 36 0.61 -15.97 14.01
C ILE A 36 0.56 -17.49 13.93
N ASP A 37 1.68 -18.14 14.26
CA ASP A 37 1.72 -19.60 14.33
C ASP A 37 0.74 -20.11 15.39
N SER A 38 0.18 -21.29 15.12
CA SER A 38 -0.93 -21.85 15.91
C SER A 38 -0.61 -22.07 17.38
N ALA A 39 0.66 -22.25 17.74
CA ALA A 39 1.12 -22.42 19.12
C ALA A 39 0.96 -21.15 19.97
N GLU A 40 1.04 -19.97 19.37
CA GLU A 40 1.03 -18.67 20.07
C GLU A 40 -0.39 -18.07 20.18
N LYS A 41 -1.40 -18.76 19.67
CA LYS A 41 -2.80 -18.27 19.60
C LYS A 41 -3.46 -18.01 20.95
N GLY A 42 -2.93 -18.59 22.04
CA GLY A 42 -3.51 -18.46 23.38
C GLY A 42 -3.37 -17.07 24.01
N SER A 43 -2.43 -16.24 23.55
CA SER A 43 -2.14 -14.96 24.20
C SER A 43 -2.91 -13.76 23.63
N GLY A 44 -3.50 -13.87 22.44
CA GLY A 44 -3.97 -12.69 21.70
C GLY A 44 -2.81 -11.77 21.31
N VAL A 45 -2.77 -11.31 20.05
CA VAL A 45 -1.69 -10.45 19.55
C VAL A 45 -2.26 -9.13 19.07
N SER A 46 -1.64 -8.04 19.49
CA SER A 46 -1.95 -6.69 19.01
C SER A 46 -1.01 -6.31 17.88
N VAL A 47 -1.57 -5.88 16.75
CA VAL A 47 -0.81 -5.40 15.59
C VAL A 47 -1.10 -3.92 15.42
N ASN A 48 -0.06 -3.09 15.49
CA ASN A 48 -0.15 -1.69 15.14
C ASN A 48 0.22 -1.51 13.66
N LEU A 49 -0.68 -0.91 12.89
CA LEU A 49 -0.53 -0.71 11.45
C LEU A 49 -0.70 0.76 11.08
N ASP A 50 0.36 1.38 10.56
CA ASP A 50 0.28 2.64 9.81
C ASP A 50 0.29 2.29 8.31
N TRP A 51 -0.84 2.56 7.64
CA TRP A 51 -1.01 2.25 6.22
C TRP A 51 -1.19 3.53 5.41
N LYS A 52 -0.34 3.71 4.39
CA LYS A 52 -0.39 4.86 3.49
C LYS A 52 -0.54 4.38 2.05
N THR A 53 -1.47 5.01 1.34
CA THR A 53 -1.68 4.78 -0.09
C THR A 53 -1.50 6.08 -0.85
N GLY A 54 -1.06 5.97 -2.10
CA GLY A 54 -0.87 7.12 -2.99
C GLY A 54 -1.02 6.69 -4.44
N ILE A 55 -1.25 7.66 -5.32
CA ILE A 55 -1.33 7.43 -6.77
C ILE A 55 -0.05 7.98 -7.39
N ALA A 56 0.71 7.12 -8.06
CA ALA A 56 1.82 7.56 -8.90
C ALA A 56 1.24 8.27 -10.13
N THR A 57 1.25 9.61 -10.14
CA THR A 57 0.81 10.40 -11.29
C THR A 57 2.00 10.65 -12.22
N LYS A 58 1.86 10.32 -13.51
CA LYS A 58 2.85 10.69 -14.54
C LYS A 58 2.82 12.19 -14.87
N ASP A 59 1.71 12.85 -14.58
CA ASP A 59 1.38 14.18 -15.09
C ASP A 59 1.25 15.26 -14.01
N TRP A 60 1.96 15.12 -12.88
CA TRP A 60 1.92 16.14 -11.82
C TRP A 60 2.34 17.53 -12.36
N ASP A 61 3.29 17.57 -13.29
CA ASP A 61 3.70 18.79 -14.01
C ASP A 61 2.63 19.39 -14.93
N ALA A 62 1.68 18.58 -15.42
CA ALA A 62 0.59 19.04 -16.28
C ALA A 62 -0.62 19.51 -15.45
N ILE A 63 -0.88 18.88 -14.30
CA ILE A 63 -1.96 19.25 -13.39
C ILE A 63 -1.60 20.53 -12.60
N ALA A 64 -0.34 20.67 -12.17
CA ALA A 64 0.14 21.84 -11.43
C ALA A 64 0.17 23.15 -12.25
N LYS A 65 0.06 23.08 -13.58
CA LYS A 65 0.14 24.25 -14.47
C LYS A 65 -1.20 24.89 -14.83
N LYS A 66 -2.34 24.43 -14.31
CA LYS A 66 -3.65 25.05 -14.58
C LYS A 66 -3.99 26.25 -13.68
N GLU A 67 -2.99 26.89 -13.09
CA GLU A 67 -3.01 28.31 -12.69
C GLU A 67 -2.29 29.22 -13.72
N LYS A 68 -2.31 28.87 -15.01
CA LYS A 68 -2.06 29.88 -16.06
C LYS A 68 -3.33 30.71 -16.22
N ILE A 69 -3.45 31.66 -15.30
CA ILE A 69 -4.34 32.83 -15.28
C ILE A 69 -4.58 33.33 -16.72
N GLU A 70 -5.82 33.23 -17.22
CA GLU A 70 -6.27 34.11 -18.29
C GLU A 70 -6.46 35.49 -17.65
N VAL A 71 -5.43 36.34 -17.75
CA VAL A 71 -5.64 37.78 -17.61
C VAL A 71 -6.35 38.19 -18.88
N GLY A 72 -7.67 38.29 -18.80
CA GLY A 72 -8.49 38.87 -19.85
C GLY A 72 -7.95 40.25 -20.21
N LEU A 73 -7.64 40.43 -21.50
CA LEU A 73 -7.34 41.70 -22.12
C LEU A 73 -8.26 41.86 -23.32
#